data_AF-A0ABC9TJY3-F1
#
_entry.id   AF-A0ABC9TJY3-F1
#
_cell.length_a   1.000
_cell.length_b   1.000
_cell.length_c   1.000
_cell.angle_alpha   90.00
_cell.angle_beta   90.00
_cell.angle_gamma   90.00
#
_symmetry.space_group_name_H-M   'P 1'
#
loop_
_entity.id
_entity.type
_entity.pdbx_description
1 polymer ?
#
loop_
_entity_poly.entity_id
_entity_poly.type
_entity_poly.pdbx_seq_one_letter_code
_entity_poly.pdbx_strand_id
1 'polypeptide(L)'
;MEKENNDKIRIEYNHKIAETEQRMDMLSSTRRQMRELYDNLEGELTRDSRKLQNLTNELIQGGNREARWFQEELIDRQRKFNQAFQQASQEFWQQCTRRNEELNEEHLQFQKERNELPWD
;
A
#
# COMPACT_ATOMS: atom_id res chain seq x y z
N MET A 1 9.64 -30.65 35.81
CA MET A 1 10.38 -30.63 34.53
C MET A 1 9.45 -30.46 33.33
N GLU A 2 8.44 -31.30 33.10
CA GLU A 2 7.51 -31.12 31.96
C GLU A 2 6.67 -29.85 32.05
N LYS A 3 6.11 -29.53 33.23
CA LYS A 3 5.36 -28.28 33.44
C LYS A 3 6.19 -27.02 33.18
N GLU A 4 7.42 -26.96 33.70
CA GLU A 4 8.36 -25.86 33.43
C GLU A 4 8.76 -25.76 31.96
N ASN A 5 8.73 -26.88 31.22
CA ASN A 5 8.97 -26.90 29.78
C ASN A 5 7.76 -26.35 29.01
N ASN A 6 6.54 -26.75 29.39
CA ASN A 6 5.30 -26.24 28.80
C ASN A 6 5.14 -24.74 29.05
N ASP A 7 5.50 -24.25 30.24
CA ASP A 7 5.48 -22.82 30.57
C ASP A 7 6.45 -22.01 29.70
N LYS A 8 7.66 -22.54 29.43
CA LYS A 8 8.61 -21.91 28.50
C LYS A 8 8.05 -21.84 27.08
N ILE A 9 7.47 -22.94 26.59
CA ILE A 9 6.89 -22.99 25.24
C ILE A 9 5.70 -22.02 25.13
N ARG A 10 4.87 -21.88 26.17
CA ARG A 10 3.78 -20.87 26.21
C ARG A 10 4.33 -19.45 26.11
N ILE A 11 5.41 -19.13 26.81
CA ILE A 11 6.07 -17.82 26.74
C ILE A 11 6.57 -17.56 25.31
N GLU A 12 7.19 -18.54 24.66
CA GLU A 12 7.64 -18.44 23.28
C GLU A 12 6.49 -18.17 22.31
N TYR A 13 5.37 -18.90 22.42
CA TYR A 13 4.20 -18.62 21.58
C TYR A 13 3.58 -17.26 21.86
N ASN A 14 3.50 -16.82 23.12
CA ASN A 14 3.04 -15.48 23.44
C ASN A 14 3.93 -14.41 22.79
N HIS A 15 5.25 -14.63 22.75
CA HIS A 15 6.17 -13.74 22.05
C HIS A 15 5.91 -13.70 20.54
N LYS A 16 5.76 -14.88 19.91
CA LYS A 16 5.43 -14.99 18.48
C LYS A 16 4.10 -14.31 18.14
N ILE A 17 3.07 -14.51 18.95
CA ILE A 17 1.75 -13.87 18.80
C ILE A 17 1.90 -12.34 18.83
N ALA A 18 2.58 -11.82 19.86
CA ALA A 18 2.79 -10.38 20.00
C ALA A 18 3.62 -9.78 18.85
N GLU A 19 4.63 -10.52 18.37
CA GLU A 19 5.43 -10.10 17.21
C GLU A 19 4.58 -10.04 15.93
N THR A 20 3.73 -11.03 15.70
CA THR A 20 2.82 -11.06 14.55
C THR A 20 1.79 -9.93 14.62
N GLU A 21 1.21 -9.65 15.79
CA GLU A 21 0.31 -8.51 16.01
C GLU A 21 1.02 -7.18 15.69
N GLN A 22 2.25 -6.99 16.18
CA GLN A 22 3.05 -5.80 15.88
C GLN A 22 3.31 -5.64 14.37
N ARG A 23 3.60 -6.74 13.66
CA ARG A 23 3.80 -6.72 12.21
C ARG A 23 2.52 -6.35 11.46
N MET A 24 1.36 -6.82 11.91
CA MET A 24 0.05 -6.44 11.34
C MET A 24 -0.23 -4.95 11.55
N ASP A 25 0.04 -4.41 12.75
CA ASP A 25 -0.10 -2.98 13.04
C ASP A 25 0.82 -2.12 12.18
N MET A 26 2.08 -2.51 12.04
CA MET A 26 3.06 -1.84 11.18
C MET A 26 2.59 -1.84 9.71
N LEU A 27 2.09 -2.97 9.22
CA LEU A 27 1.57 -3.09 7.86
C LEU A 27 0.37 -2.17 7.66
N SER A 28 -0.58 -2.16 8.60
CA SER A 28 -1.76 -1.28 8.57
C SER A 28 -1.37 0.20 8.56
N SER A 29 -0.40 0.60 9.40
CA SER A 29 0.10 1.98 9.47
C SER A 29 0.77 2.41 8.17
N THR A 30 1.66 1.56 7.63
CA THR A 30 2.35 1.78 6.35
C THR A 30 1.34 1.89 5.21
N ARG A 31 0.33 1.00 5.21
CA ARG A 31 -0.78 1.02 4.24
C ARG A 31 -1.51 2.37 4.25
N ARG A 32 -1.79 2.92 5.44
CA ARG A 32 -2.44 4.22 5.58
C ARG A 32 -1.55 5.36 5.06
N GLN A 33 -0.29 5.40 5.48
CA GLN A 33 0.67 6.42 5.05
C GLN A 33 0.86 6.42 3.54
N MET A 34 1.02 5.24 2.95
CA MET A 34 1.11 5.12 1.50
C MET A 34 -0.14 5.66 0.82
N ARG A 35 -1.34 5.39 1.35
CA ARG A 35 -2.59 5.88 0.74
C ARG A 35 -2.61 7.40 0.69
N GLU A 36 -2.25 8.05 1.79
CA GLU A 36 -2.16 9.50 1.87
C GLU A 36 -1.13 10.06 0.87
N LEU A 37 0.03 9.42 0.71
CA LEU A 37 1.03 9.80 -0.29
C LEU A 37 0.52 9.62 -1.72
N TYR A 38 -0.17 8.51 -2.01
CA TYR A 38 -0.77 8.23 -3.31
C TYR A 38 -1.82 9.29 -3.67
N ASP A 39 -2.74 9.59 -2.75
CA ASP A 39 -3.82 10.57 -2.96
C ASP A 39 -3.25 11.99 -3.16
N ASN A 40 -2.23 12.36 -2.39
CA ASN A 40 -1.55 13.65 -2.55
C ASN A 40 -0.86 13.77 -3.90
N LEU A 41 -0.10 12.74 -4.30
CA LEU A 41 0.63 12.73 -5.57
C LEU A 41 -0.33 12.76 -6.77
N GLU A 42 -1.42 11.99 -6.73
CA GLU A 42 -2.45 12.03 -7.78
C GLU A 42 -3.08 13.43 -7.88
N GLY A 43 -3.36 14.06 -6.74
CA GLY A 43 -3.92 15.41 -6.67
C GLY A 43 -2.99 16.47 -7.24
N GLU A 44 -1.70 16.44 -6.88
CA GLU A 44 -0.67 17.35 -7.40
C GLU A 44 -0.49 17.20 -8.90
N LEU A 45 -0.33 15.97 -9.39
CA LEU A 45 -0.12 15.70 -10.81
C LEU A 45 -1.34 16.05 -11.66
N THR A 46 -2.55 15.78 -11.16
CA THR A 46 -3.78 16.21 -11.83
C THR A 46 -3.85 17.72 -11.95
N ARG A 47 -3.48 18.44 -10.88
CA ARG A 47 -3.48 19.91 -10.86
C ARG A 47 -2.46 20.47 -11.84
N ASP A 48 -1.23 19.96 -11.83
CA ASP A 48 -0.16 20.46 -12.67
C ASP A 48 -0.38 20.13 -14.15
N SER A 49 -0.91 18.95 -14.44
CA SER A 49 -1.28 18.60 -15.82
C SER A 49 -2.40 19.51 -16.37
N ARG A 50 -3.40 19.87 -15.55
CA ARG A 50 -4.41 20.87 -15.95
C ARG A 50 -3.81 22.24 -16.22
N LYS A 51 -2.85 22.69 -15.40
CA LYS A 51 -2.14 23.96 -15.65
C LYS A 51 -1.39 23.91 -16.98
N LEU A 52 -0.67 22.82 -17.26
CA LEU A 52 0.04 22.64 -18.53
C LEU A 52 -0.92 22.63 -19.72
N GLN A 53 -2.07 21.95 -19.61
CA GLN A 53 -3.09 21.97 -20.66
C GLN A 53 -3.63 23.38 -20.92
N ASN A 54 -3.85 24.17 -19.86
CA ASN A 54 -4.29 25.57 -19.99
C ASN A 54 -3.23 26.44 -20.68
N LEU A 55 -1.96 26.35 -20.25
CA LEU A 55 -0.86 27.08 -20.88
C LEU A 55 -0.70 26.70 -22.36
N THR A 56 -0.80 25.41 -22.68
CA THR A 56 -0.73 24.95 -24.07
C THR A 56 -1.92 25.44 -24.89
N ASN A 57 -3.13 25.46 -24.31
CA ASN A 57 -4.31 26.06 -24.96
C ASN A 57 -4.11 27.56 -25.25
N GLU A 58 -3.54 28.33 -24.33
CA GLU A 58 -3.24 29.75 -24.52
C GLU A 58 -2.26 29.95 -25.69
N LEU A 59 -1.21 29.12 -25.78
CA LEU A 59 -0.26 29.15 -26.91
C LEU A 59 -0.95 28.85 -28.24
N ILE A 60 -1.87 27.88 -28.27
CA ILE A 60 -2.64 27.54 -29.48
C ILE A 60 -3.54 28.69 -29.90
N GLN A 61 -4.23 29.33 -28.95
CA GLN A 61 -5.05 30.51 -29.22
C GLN A 61 -4.20 31.69 -29.73
N GLY A 62 -2.95 31.80 -29.27
CA GLY A 62 -1.94 32.74 -29.79
C GLY A 62 -1.37 32.40 -31.17
N GLY A 63 -1.84 31.33 -31.82
CA GLY A 63 -1.43 30.94 -33.17
C GLY A 63 -0.23 30.00 -33.24
N ASN A 64 0.27 29.51 -32.11
CA ASN A 64 1.36 28.53 -32.10
C ASN A 64 0.82 27.15 -32.56
N ARG A 65 1.27 26.69 -33.73
CA ARG A 65 0.85 25.40 -34.30
C ARG A 65 1.51 24.20 -33.62
N GLU A 66 2.75 24.34 -33.17
CA GLU A 66 3.50 23.28 -32.48
C GLU A 66 2.86 22.96 -31.12
N ALA A 67 2.28 23.96 -30.46
CA ALA A 67 1.54 23.78 -29.21
C ALA A 67 0.38 22.76 -29.32
N ARG A 68 -0.23 22.56 -30.49
CA ARG A 68 -1.25 21.51 -30.68
C ARG A 68 -0.67 20.11 -30.50
N TRP A 69 0.49 19.85 -31.08
CA TRP A 69 1.17 18.58 -30.94
C TRP A 69 1.58 18.33 -29.48
N PHE A 70 2.12 19.36 -28.81
CA PHE A 70 2.42 19.28 -27.38
C PHE A 70 1.19 18.99 -26.53
N GLN A 71 0.01 19.51 -26.91
CA GLN A 71 -1.22 19.23 -26.17
C GLN A 71 -1.64 17.76 -26.28
N GLU A 72 -1.59 17.20 -27.48
CA GLU A 72 -1.89 15.79 -27.71
C GLU A 72 -0.91 14.88 -26.95
N GLU A 73 0.38 15.22 -26.97
CA GLU A 73 1.39 14.49 -26.22
C GLU A 73 1.17 14.57 -24.70
N LEU A 74 0.83 15.76 -24.17
CA LEU A 74 0.54 15.94 -22.74
C LEU A 74 -0.67 15.11 -22.30
N ILE A 75 -1.72 15.04 -23.11
CA ILE A 75 -2.92 14.23 -22.82
C ILE A 75 -2.56 12.74 -22.82
N ASP A 76 -1.81 12.26 -23.81
CA ASP A 76 -1.40 10.86 -23.88
C ASP A 76 -0.48 10.47 -22.72
N ARG A 77 0.51 11.31 -22.39
CA ARG A 77 1.40 11.11 -21.24
C ARG A 77 0.62 11.07 -19.93
N GLN A 78 -0.33 12.00 -19.73
CA GLN A 78 -1.18 12.01 -18.54
C GLN A 78 -2.01 10.72 -18.44
N ARG A 79 -2.59 10.26 -19.55
CA ARG A 79 -3.36 9.01 -19.58
C ARG A 79 -2.49 7.81 -19.19
N LYS A 80 -1.31 7.67 -19.80
CA LYS A 80 -0.37 6.58 -19.51
C LYS A 80 0.09 6.59 -18.06
N PHE A 81 0.43 7.77 -17.56
CA PHE A 81 0.82 7.94 -16.17
C PHE A 81 -0.30 7.52 -15.22
N ASN A 82 -1.52 8.02 -15.41
CA ASN A 82 -2.67 7.68 -14.57
C ASN A 82 -2.94 6.17 -14.58
N GLN A 83 -2.84 5.51 -15.74
CA GLN A 83 -3.01 4.06 -15.86
C GLN A 83 -1.93 3.30 -15.07
N ALA A 84 -0.65 3.64 -15.26
CA ALA A 84 0.45 3.01 -14.56
C ALA A 84 0.35 3.23 -13.04
N PHE A 85 -0.04 4.43 -12.63
CA PHE A 85 -0.22 4.78 -11.23
C PHE A 85 -1.36 3.99 -10.57
N GLN A 86 -2.50 3.89 -11.25
CA GLN A 86 -3.64 3.09 -10.78
C GLN A 86 -3.28 1.60 -10.67
N GLN A 87 -2.55 1.06 -11.65
CA GLN A 87 -2.09 -0.33 -11.62
C GLN A 87 -1.15 -0.59 -10.44
N ALA A 88 -0.11 0.24 -10.29
CA ALA A 88 0.84 0.11 -9.18
C ALA A 88 0.14 0.24 -7.80
N SER A 89 -0.82 1.16 -7.67
CA SER A 89 -1.61 1.33 -6.46
C SER A 89 -2.44 0.07 -6.16
N GLN A 90 -3.14 -0.47 -7.15
CA GLN A 90 -3.92 -1.71 -7.00
C GLN A 90 -3.05 -2.91 -6.61
N GLU A 91 -1.91 -3.09 -7.26
CA GLU A 91 -0.96 -4.16 -6.94
C GLU A 91 -0.46 -4.04 -5.50
N PHE A 92 -0.09 -2.83 -5.07
CA PHE A 92 0.35 -2.58 -3.70
C PHE A 92 -0.75 -2.91 -2.68
N TRP A 93 -2.00 -2.51 -2.93
CA TRP A 93 -3.10 -2.82 -2.01
C TRP A 93 -3.40 -4.31 -1.93
N GLN A 94 -3.33 -5.02 -3.06
CA GLN A 94 -3.49 -6.47 -3.09
C GLN A 94 -2.40 -7.17 -2.28
N GLN A 95 -1.14 -6.74 -2.44
CA GLN A 95 -0.02 -7.28 -1.66
C GLN A 95 -0.19 -7.03 -0.16
N CYS A 96 -0.62 -5.82 0.24
CA CYS A 96 -0.90 -5.52 1.65
C CYS A 96 -2.00 -6.40 2.21
N THR A 97 -3.10 -6.60 1.47
CA THR A 97 -4.20 -7.46 1.90
C THR A 97 -3.73 -8.91 2.06
N ARG A 98 -3.05 -9.45 1.06
CA ARG A 98 -2.52 -10.81 1.10
C ARG A 98 -1.56 -11.01 2.27
N ARG A 99 -0.63 -10.06 2.48
CA ARG A 99 0.33 -10.15 3.57
C ARG A 99 -0.35 -10.08 4.94
N ASN A 100 -1.42 -9.31 5.06
CA ASN A 100 -2.19 -9.24 6.30
C ASN A 100 -2.96 -10.55 6.57
N GLU A 101 -3.49 -11.18 5.53
CA GLU A 101 -4.12 -12.51 5.62
C GLU A 101 -3.10 -13.57 6.07
N GLU A 102 -1.92 -13.60 5.44
CA GLU A 102 -0.81 -14.50 5.83
C GLU A 102 -0.42 -14.32 7.31
N LEU A 103 -0.24 -13.07 7.77
CA LEU A 103 0.08 -12.79 9.18
C LEU A 103 -1.06 -13.20 10.12
N ASN A 104 -2.31 -13.02 9.72
CA ASN A 104 -3.46 -13.42 10.52
C ASN A 104 -3.57 -14.96 10.63
N GLU A 105 -3.25 -15.69 9.57
CA GLU A 105 -3.16 -17.16 9.61
C GLU A 105 -2.03 -17.62 10.54
N GLU A 106 -0.84 -17.01 10.47
CA GLU A 106 0.28 -17.28 11.38
C GLU A 106 -0.13 -17.03 12.85
N HIS A 107 -0.81 -15.91 13.13
CA HIS A 107 -1.30 -15.56 14.45
C HIS A 107 -2.28 -16.61 15.00
N LEU A 108 -3.28 -16.99 14.21
CA LEU A 108 -4.26 -18.01 14.59
C LEU A 108 -3.60 -19.37 14.84
N GLN A 109 -2.60 -19.73 14.03
CA GLN A 109 -1.84 -20.96 14.20
C GLN A 109 -1.06 -20.95 15.52
N PHE A 110 -0.33 -19.87 15.84
CA PHE A 110 0.38 -19.76 17.11
C PHE A 110 -0.57 -19.78 18.31
N GLN A 111 -1.73 -19.14 18.20
CA GLN A 111 -2.75 -19.22 19.25
C GLN A 111 -3.25 -20.64 19.47
N LYS A 112 -3.52 -21.37 18.39
CA LYS A 112 -3.96 -22.76 18.45
C LYS A 112 -2.91 -23.66 19.10
N GLU A 113 -1.66 -23.60 18.62
CA GLU A 113 -0.55 -24.39 19.15
C GLU A 113 -0.29 -24.09 20.63
N ARG A 114 -0.37 -22.82 21.04
CA ARG A 114 -0.28 -22.44 22.46
C ARG A 114 -1.41 -23.05 23.30
N ASN A 115 -2.63 -23.07 22.76
CA ASN A 115 -3.81 -23.55 23.48
C ASN A 115 -3.85 -25.09 23.60
N GLU A 116 -3.17 -25.80 22.71
CA GLU A 116 -3.01 -27.27 22.76
C GLU A 116 -2.03 -27.73 23.86
N LEU A 117 -1.22 -26.82 24.43
CA LEU A 117 -0.31 -27.16 25.52
C LEU A 117 -1.08 -27.54 26.79
N PRO A 118 -0.70 -28.63 27.49
CA PRO A 118 -1.25 -28.97 28.81
C PRO A 118 -0.93 -27.91 29.86
N TRP A 119 -1.76 -27.79 30.89
CA TRP A 119 -1.53 -26.90 32.05
C TRP A 119 -0.92 -27.65 33.25
N ASP A 120 -0.94 -28.97 33.15
CA ASP A 120 -0.63 -29.99 34.15
C ASP A 120 0.85 -30.36 34.11
#